data_AF-A0A1I6HST3-F1
#
_entry.id   AF-A0A1I6HST3-F1
#
_cell.length_a   1.000
_cell.length_b   1.000
_cell.length_c   1.000
_cell.angle_alpha   90.00
_cell.angle_beta   90.00
_cell.angle_gamma   90.00
#
_symmetry.space_group_name_H-M   'P 1'
#
loop_
_entity.id
_entity.type
_entity.pdbx_description
1 polymer ?
#
loop_
_entity_poly.entity_id
_entity_poly.type
_entity_poly.pdbx_seq_one_letter_code
_entity_poly.pdbx_strand_id
1 'polypeptide(L)'
;MSSPEPIFIARYAAGGLSTEDLVEYADRKLMEGAYSDYLVAILDETAKNWDAISPLFELAVRDLGYAMPSFEKAILQLVRHHLELIAAGEVDPLFELSVLWRDIKRFDLHKDVKHYVGDSIGVETLYGLYFAVDDLDDSKRDAGMQKIKSEIVAESERWLENH
;
A
#
# COMPACT_ATOMS: atom_id res chain seq x y z
N MET A 1 4.66 -11.33 -8.91
CA MET A 1 5.57 -10.24 -9.32
C MET A 1 5.95 -9.51 -8.06
N SER A 2 7.25 -9.33 -7.79
CA SER A 2 7.69 -8.57 -6.60
C SER A 2 7.21 -7.13 -6.75
N SER A 3 6.61 -6.55 -5.69
CA SER A 3 6.24 -5.13 -5.71
C SER A 3 7.49 -4.27 -5.89
N PRO A 4 7.41 -3.12 -6.58
CA PRO A 4 8.55 -2.22 -6.72
C PRO A 4 9.15 -1.86 -5.35
N GLU A 5 10.47 -1.74 -5.25
CA GLU A 5 11.17 -1.50 -3.99
C GLU A 5 10.61 -0.32 -3.18
N PRO A 6 10.28 0.85 -3.80
CA PRO A 6 9.67 1.95 -3.07
C PRO A 6 8.34 1.59 -2.41
N ILE A 7 7.53 0.71 -3.01
CA ILE A 7 6.24 0.29 -2.48
C ILE A 7 6.41 -0.67 -1.30
N PHE A 8 7.37 -1.59 -1.38
CA PHE A 8 7.69 -2.47 -0.25
C PHE A 8 8.17 -1.65 0.96
N ILE A 9 9.04 -0.67 0.74
CA ILE A 9 9.53 0.24 1.79
C ILE A 9 8.39 1.11 2.35
N ALA A 10 7.46 1.58 1.51
CA ALA A 10 6.29 2.30 1.96
C ALA A 10 5.37 1.42 2.83
N ARG A 11 5.14 0.15 2.47
CA ARG A 11 4.39 -0.80 3.32
C ARG A 11 5.05 -1.02 4.67
N TYR A 12 6.38 -1.14 4.70
CA TYR A 12 7.15 -1.22 5.93
C TYR A 12 6.89 0.03 6.81
N ALA A 13 7.05 1.22 6.24
CA ALA A 13 6.87 2.48 6.96
C ALA A 13 5.41 2.70 7.43
N ALA A 14 4.42 2.19 6.68
CA ALA A 14 3.02 2.17 7.07
C ALA A 14 2.69 1.12 8.16
N GLY A 15 3.65 0.25 8.50
CA GLY A 15 3.48 -0.84 9.46
C GLY A 15 2.62 -2.00 8.93
N GLY A 16 2.54 -2.15 7.61
CA GLY A 16 1.77 -3.19 6.92
C GLY A 16 2.48 -4.53 6.78
N LEU A 17 3.79 -4.59 7.08
CA LEU A 17 4.61 -5.80 6.94
C LEU A 17 4.80 -6.53 8.26
N SER A 18 5.16 -7.80 8.18
CA SER A 18 5.67 -8.63 9.28
C SER A 18 7.20 -8.75 9.25
N THR A 19 7.77 -9.36 10.29
CA THR A 19 9.21 -9.68 10.32
C THR A 19 9.60 -10.71 9.27
N GLU A 20 8.70 -11.65 8.96
CA GLU A 20 8.88 -12.66 7.91
C GLU A 20 8.99 -12.01 6.53
N ASP A 21 8.16 -10.99 6.24
CA ASP A 21 8.24 -10.24 4.98
C ASP A 21 9.63 -9.59 4.80
N LEU A 22 10.21 -9.05 5.88
CA LEU A 22 11.54 -8.43 5.84
C LEU A 22 12.67 -9.46 5.63
N VAL A 23 12.51 -10.66 6.19
CA VAL A 23 13.45 -11.77 5.98
C VAL A 23 13.36 -12.28 4.53
N GLU A 24 12.14 -12.48 4.02
CA GLU A 24 11.92 -12.88 2.61
C GLU A 24 12.45 -11.82 1.64
N TYR A 25 12.25 -10.54 1.96
CA TYR A 25 12.85 -9.44 1.20
C TYR A 25 14.38 -9.55 1.15
N ALA A 26 15.02 -9.81 2.30
CA ALA A 26 16.47 -9.89 2.36
C ALA A 26 17.01 -11.07 1.54
N ASP A 27 16.37 -12.25 1.66
CA ASP A 27 16.72 -13.44 0.90
C ASP A 27 16.58 -13.21 -0.61
N ARG A 28 15.43 -12.68 -1.03
CA ARG A 28 15.18 -12.32 -2.43
C ARG A 28 16.22 -11.34 -2.97
N LYS A 29 16.56 -10.29 -2.22
CA LYS A 29 17.53 -9.28 -2.65
C LYS A 29 18.92 -9.85 -2.86
N LEU A 30 19.37 -10.71 -1.95
CA LEU A 30 20.64 -11.42 -2.08
C LEU A 30 20.64 -12.35 -3.30
N MET A 31 19.53 -13.07 -3.54
CA MET A 31 19.38 -13.91 -4.74
C MET A 31 19.37 -13.11 -6.04
N GLU A 32 18.82 -11.89 -6.03
CA GLU A 32 18.85 -10.94 -7.15
C GLU A 32 20.25 -10.31 -7.37
N GLY A 33 21.23 -10.62 -6.51
CA GLY A 33 22.61 -10.14 -6.60
C GLY A 33 22.84 -8.77 -5.96
N ALA A 34 21.89 -8.27 -5.17
CA ALA A 34 22.11 -7.08 -4.36
C ALA A 34 22.93 -7.46 -3.11
N TYR A 35 24.08 -6.82 -2.94
CA TYR A 35 24.97 -7.07 -1.82
C TYR A 35 24.86 -5.96 -0.78
N SER A 36 24.54 -6.35 0.45
CA SER A 36 24.59 -5.50 1.64
C SER A 36 24.80 -6.39 2.86
N ASP A 37 25.76 -6.03 3.72
CA ASP A 37 26.05 -6.77 4.96
C ASP A 37 24.82 -6.84 5.87
N TYR A 38 23.94 -5.84 5.80
CA TYR A 38 22.71 -5.78 6.58
C TYR A 38 21.66 -6.78 6.11
N LEU A 39 21.59 -7.09 4.80
CA LEU A 39 20.70 -8.14 4.29
C LEU A 39 21.15 -9.52 4.80
N VAL A 40 22.46 -9.78 4.83
CA VAL A 40 23.01 -11.01 5.39
C VAL A 40 22.73 -11.09 6.89
N ALA A 41 22.94 -9.98 7.62
CA ALA A 41 22.64 -9.91 9.04
C ALA A 41 21.15 -10.19 9.36
N ILE A 42 20.22 -9.73 8.52
CA ILE A 42 18.79 -10.05 8.66
C ILE A 42 18.56 -11.55 8.57
N LEU A 43 19.25 -12.28 7.67
CA LEU A 43 19.11 -13.73 7.52
C LEU A 43 19.79 -14.51 8.65
N ASP A 44 20.92 -14.03 9.14
CA ASP A 44 21.69 -14.69 10.21
C ASP A 44 21.14 -14.40 11.62
N GLU A 45 20.32 -13.35 11.79
CA GLU A 45 19.77 -12.99 13.10
C GLU A 45 18.94 -14.14 13.69
N THR A 46 19.30 -14.57 14.89
CA THR A 46 18.59 -15.66 15.58
C THR A 46 17.21 -15.23 16.08
N ALA A 47 17.10 -13.99 16.55
CA ALA A 47 15.87 -13.44 17.06
C ALA A 47 15.12 -12.69 15.94
N LYS A 48 14.23 -13.38 15.22
CA LYS A 48 13.40 -12.80 14.15
C LYS A 48 12.25 -11.94 14.68
N ASN A 49 12.53 -11.00 15.57
CA ASN A 49 11.55 -10.06 16.12
C ASN A 49 11.80 -8.64 15.62
N TRP A 50 10.84 -7.73 15.86
CA TRP A 50 10.90 -6.35 15.37
C TRP A 50 12.11 -5.58 15.87
N ASP A 51 12.47 -5.71 17.14
CA ASP A 51 13.56 -4.95 17.75
C ASP A 51 14.92 -5.28 17.11
N ALA A 52 15.10 -6.52 16.65
CA ALA A 52 16.32 -6.97 15.99
C ALA A 52 16.29 -6.74 14.47
N ILE A 53 15.18 -7.08 13.80
CA ILE A 53 15.11 -7.06 12.32
C ILE A 53 14.86 -5.65 11.77
N SER A 54 14.05 -4.83 12.44
CA SER A 54 13.67 -3.50 11.95
C SER A 54 14.88 -2.58 11.74
N PRO A 55 15.81 -2.43 12.71
CA PRO A 55 16.98 -1.56 12.51
C PRO A 55 17.89 -2.05 11.38
N LEU A 56 18.06 -3.37 11.24
CA LEU A 56 18.86 -3.95 10.16
C LEU A 56 18.22 -3.69 8.80
N PHE A 57 16.89 -3.81 8.70
CA PHE A 57 16.16 -3.51 7.47
C PHE A 57 16.30 -2.04 7.07
N GLU A 58 16.15 -1.09 8.01
CA GLU A 58 16.34 0.33 7.70
C GLU A 58 17.77 0.62 7.19
N LEU A 59 18.78 -0.02 7.78
CA LEU A 59 20.17 0.11 7.32
C LEU A 59 20.35 -0.49 5.92
N ALA A 60 19.81 -1.68 5.67
CA ALA A 60 19.84 -2.31 4.36
C ALA A 60 19.18 -1.43 3.29
N VAL A 61 18.01 -0.86 3.58
CA VAL A 61 17.29 0.05 2.68
C VAL A 61 18.14 1.26 2.30
N ARG A 62 18.83 1.86 3.28
CA ARG A 62 19.75 3.00 3.04
C ARG A 62 20.98 2.60 2.24
N ASP A 63 21.56 1.44 2.55
CA ASP A 63 22.74 0.90 1.87
C ASP A 63 22.43 0.57 0.39
N LEU A 64 21.22 0.09 0.11
CA LEU A 64 20.69 -0.11 -1.24
C LEU A 64 20.31 1.21 -1.96
N GLY A 65 20.53 2.37 -1.33
CA GLY A 65 20.32 3.69 -1.94
C GLY A 65 18.89 4.24 -1.86
N TYR A 66 18.00 3.60 -1.11
CA TYR A 66 16.64 4.08 -0.92
C TYR A 66 16.49 4.96 0.33
N ALA A 67 15.51 5.85 0.32
CA ALA A 67 15.15 6.67 1.47
C ALA A 67 13.95 6.05 2.20
N MET A 68 13.98 6.09 3.53
CA MET A 68 12.82 5.72 4.34
C MET A 68 11.79 6.86 4.32
N PRO A 69 10.57 6.65 3.80
CA PRO A 69 9.53 7.67 3.86
C PRO A 69 9.06 7.88 5.31
N SER A 70 8.52 9.07 5.60
CA SER A 70 7.71 9.25 6.81
C SER A 70 6.42 8.45 6.68
N PHE A 71 5.74 8.19 7.79
CA PHE A 71 4.46 7.48 7.80
C PHE A 71 3.47 8.12 6.80
N GLU A 72 3.27 9.44 6.86
CA GLU A 72 2.33 10.15 5.98
C GLU A 72 2.73 10.06 4.51
N LYS A 73 4.03 10.17 4.19
CA LYS A 73 4.52 10.02 2.82
C LYS A 73 4.31 8.59 2.31
N ALA A 74 4.50 7.59 3.17
CA ALA A 74 4.28 6.20 2.83
C ALA A 74 2.80 5.94 2.49
N ILE A 75 1.87 6.48 3.29
CA ILE A 75 0.44 6.38 3.01
C ILE A 75 0.10 6.97 1.64
N LEU A 76 0.57 8.18 1.34
CA LEU A 76 0.30 8.82 0.04
C LEU A 76 0.95 8.06 -1.13
N GLN A 77 2.14 7.49 -0.94
CA GLN A 77 2.78 6.64 -1.95
C GLN A 77 1.99 5.37 -2.23
N LEU A 78 1.46 4.72 -1.19
CA LEU A 78 0.62 3.53 -1.34
C LEU A 78 -0.69 3.87 -2.04
N VAL A 79 -1.38 4.94 -1.62
CA VAL A 79 -2.59 5.43 -2.29
C VAL A 79 -2.32 5.64 -3.77
N ARG A 80 -1.32 6.47 -4.12
CA ARG A 80 -0.97 6.74 -5.52
C ARG A 80 -0.74 5.45 -6.30
N HIS A 81 0.07 4.53 -5.77
CA HIS A 81 0.39 3.27 -6.45
C HIS A 81 -0.84 2.44 -6.79
N HIS A 82 -1.75 2.26 -5.82
CA HIS A 82 -2.97 1.51 -6.06
C HIS A 82 -3.89 2.21 -7.07
N LEU A 83 -4.00 3.54 -7.01
CA LEU A 83 -4.82 4.29 -7.95
C LEU A 83 -4.23 4.30 -9.37
N GLU A 84 -2.91 4.29 -9.52
CA GLU A 84 -2.24 4.12 -10.83
C GLU A 84 -2.59 2.77 -11.47
N LEU A 85 -2.56 1.68 -10.70
CA LEU A 85 -2.94 0.35 -11.19
C LEU A 85 -4.41 0.30 -11.62
N ILE A 86 -5.31 0.91 -10.83
CA ILE A 86 -6.74 0.99 -11.14
C ILE A 86 -6.96 1.82 -12.41
N ALA A 87 -6.37 3.01 -12.51
CA ALA A 87 -6.53 3.90 -13.65
C ALA A 87 -5.96 3.29 -14.95
N ALA A 88 -4.87 2.52 -14.84
CA ALA A 88 -4.32 1.78 -15.98
C ALA A 88 -5.18 0.60 -16.43
N GLY A 89 -6.20 0.20 -15.65
CA GLY A 89 -7.05 -0.96 -15.94
C GLY A 89 -6.33 -2.30 -15.80
N GLU A 90 -5.21 -2.34 -15.08
CA GLU A 90 -4.38 -3.54 -14.91
C GLU A 90 -4.95 -4.51 -13.85
N VAL A 91 -5.85 -4.02 -13.01
CA VAL A 91 -6.40 -4.73 -11.84
C VAL A 91 -7.92 -4.54 -11.75
N ASP A 92 -8.57 -5.42 -10.98
CA ASP A 92 -9.99 -5.21 -10.63
C ASP A 92 -10.11 -4.06 -9.61
N PRO A 93 -10.90 -3.00 -9.88
CA PRO A 93 -10.92 -1.81 -9.04
C PRO A 93 -11.33 -2.06 -7.58
N LEU A 94 -12.30 -2.95 -7.34
CA LEU A 94 -12.77 -3.24 -6.00
C LEU A 94 -11.78 -4.10 -5.23
N PHE A 95 -11.21 -5.10 -5.91
CA PHE A 95 -10.14 -5.89 -5.31
C PHE A 95 -8.96 -4.98 -4.93
N GLU A 96 -8.52 -4.10 -5.81
CA GLU A 96 -7.36 -3.26 -5.55
C GLU A 96 -7.62 -2.24 -4.42
N LEU A 97 -8.81 -1.64 -4.35
CA LEU A 97 -9.19 -0.82 -3.19
C LEU A 97 -9.18 -1.62 -1.88
N SER A 98 -9.58 -2.90 -1.91
CA SER A 98 -9.50 -3.76 -0.72
C SER A 98 -8.06 -3.99 -0.24
N VAL A 99 -7.10 -4.04 -1.18
CA VAL A 99 -5.67 -4.14 -0.89
C VAL A 99 -5.16 -2.81 -0.33
N LEU A 100 -5.50 -1.68 -0.98
CA LEU A 100 -5.17 -0.34 -0.49
C LEU A 100 -5.59 -0.15 0.98
N TRP A 101 -6.84 -0.45 1.32
CA TRP A 101 -7.35 -0.29 2.69
C TRP A 101 -6.65 -1.18 3.71
N ARG A 102 -6.13 -2.34 3.27
CA ARG A 102 -5.30 -3.20 4.12
C ARG A 102 -3.92 -2.59 4.33
N ASP A 103 -3.30 -2.09 3.27
CA ASP A 103 -1.97 -1.49 3.28
C ASP A 103 -1.93 -0.23 4.15
N ILE A 104 -3.01 0.56 4.15
CA ILE A 104 -3.11 1.79 4.96
C ILE A 104 -3.92 1.60 6.25
N LYS A 105 -4.20 0.36 6.69
CA LYS A 105 -5.09 0.08 7.83
C LYS A 105 -4.71 0.80 9.13
N ARG A 106 -3.41 1.10 9.33
CA ARG A 106 -2.92 1.81 10.53
C ARG A 106 -3.10 3.33 10.46
N PHE A 107 -3.44 3.86 9.29
CA PHE A 107 -3.74 5.27 9.11
C PHE A 107 -5.18 5.56 9.57
N ASP A 108 -5.34 6.59 10.40
CA ASP A 108 -6.66 7.00 10.87
C ASP A 108 -7.33 7.91 9.83
N LEU A 109 -8.18 7.30 8.99
CA LEU A 109 -8.97 8.02 7.97
C LEU A 109 -10.02 8.98 8.58
N HIS A 110 -10.25 8.94 9.90
CA HIS A 110 -11.14 9.87 10.60
C HIS A 110 -10.41 11.08 11.17
N LYS A 111 -9.07 11.02 11.21
CA LYS A 111 -8.26 12.12 11.72
C LYS A 111 -8.22 13.27 10.73
N ASP A 112 -8.38 14.48 11.25
CA ASP A 112 -8.35 15.74 10.52
C ASP A 112 -9.41 15.84 9.39
N VAL A 113 -10.51 15.09 9.53
CA VAL A 113 -11.63 15.09 8.58
C VAL A 113 -12.37 16.43 8.59
N LYS A 114 -12.67 16.96 7.39
CA LYS A 114 -13.46 18.20 7.22
C LYS A 114 -14.93 17.92 6.91
N HIS A 115 -15.18 16.95 6.05
CA HIS A 115 -16.49 16.65 5.48
C HIS A 115 -16.77 15.14 5.45
N TYR A 116 -15.80 14.33 5.01
CA TYR A 116 -16.00 12.90 4.77
C TYR A 116 -14.76 12.07 5.16
N VAL A 117 -14.98 10.81 5.53
CA VAL A 117 -13.88 9.90 5.93
C VAL A 117 -12.87 9.78 4.80
N GLY A 118 -11.58 10.01 5.09
CA GLY A 118 -10.49 9.96 4.12
C GLY A 118 -10.22 11.25 3.34
N ASP A 119 -10.96 12.34 3.58
CA ASP A 119 -10.75 13.61 2.88
C ASP A 119 -9.41 14.31 3.19
N SER A 120 -8.77 13.96 4.31
CA SER A 120 -7.43 14.43 4.68
C SER A 120 -6.34 13.95 3.72
N ILE A 121 -6.62 12.90 2.93
CA ILE A 121 -5.75 12.37 1.87
C ILE A 121 -6.48 12.24 0.52
N GLY A 122 -7.69 12.83 0.41
CA GLY A 122 -8.48 12.91 -0.82
C GLY A 122 -9.13 11.61 -1.29
N VAL A 123 -9.29 10.60 -0.42
CA VAL A 123 -9.83 9.27 -0.82
C VAL A 123 -11.29 9.06 -0.45
N GLU A 124 -12.00 10.12 -0.03
CA GLU A 124 -13.34 10.02 0.53
C GLU A 124 -14.38 9.43 -0.42
N THR A 125 -14.29 9.76 -1.71
CA THR A 125 -15.23 9.25 -2.70
C THR A 125 -14.93 7.79 -3.02
N LEU A 126 -13.65 7.42 -3.13
CA LEU A 126 -13.21 6.03 -3.31
C LEU A 126 -13.63 5.16 -2.11
N TYR A 127 -13.51 5.68 -0.90
CA TYR A 127 -13.96 5.01 0.32
C TYR A 127 -15.47 4.77 0.28
N GLY A 128 -16.26 5.80 -0.05
CA GLY A 128 -17.72 5.67 -0.19
C GLY A 128 -18.13 4.66 -1.26
N LEU A 129 -17.52 4.70 -2.43
CA LEU A 129 -17.80 3.78 -3.54
C LEU A 129 -17.49 2.32 -3.18
N TYR A 130 -16.40 2.08 -2.45
CA TYR A 130 -16.02 0.73 -2.02
C TYR A 130 -17.08 0.09 -1.13
N PHE A 131 -17.64 0.83 -0.17
CA PHE A 131 -18.67 0.32 0.74
C PHE A 131 -20.08 0.35 0.15
N ALA A 132 -20.35 1.18 -0.87
CA ALA A 132 -21.65 1.22 -1.56
C ALA A 132 -22.02 -0.11 -2.24
N VAL A 133 -21.05 -1.03 -2.42
CA VAL A 133 -21.29 -2.38 -2.93
C VAL A 133 -22.22 -3.19 -2.04
N ASP A 134 -22.15 -2.99 -0.72
CA ASP A 134 -22.97 -3.72 0.25
C ASP A 134 -24.45 -3.27 0.21
N ASP A 135 -24.70 -2.06 -0.30
CA ASP A 135 -26.04 -1.48 -0.44
C ASP A 135 -26.75 -1.85 -1.76
N LEU A 136 -26.09 -2.64 -2.63
CA LEU A 136 -26.67 -3.03 -3.91
C LEU A 136 -27.81 -4.05 -3.74
N ASP A 137 -28.96 -3.74 -4.35
CA ASP A 137 -30.07 -4.67 -4.53
C ASP A 137 -29.64 -5.88 -5.38
N ASP A 138 -29.91 -7.09 -4.88
CA ASP A 138 -29.59 -8.35 -5.56
C ASP A 138 -30.10 -8.40 -7.01
N SER A 139 -31.26 -7.81 -7.29
CA SER A 139 -31.85 -7.80 -8.63
C SER A 139 -31.09 -6.94 -9.66
N LYS A 140 -30.22 -6.03 -9.19
CA LYS A 140 -29.44 -5.10 -10.03
C LYS A 140 -27.94 -5.15 -9.74
N ARG A 141 -27.50 -6.16 -8.97
CA ARG A 141 -26.16 -6.22 -8.41
C ARG A 141 -25.07 -6.14 -9.46
N ASP A 142 -25.18 -6.91 -10.55
CA ASP A 142 -24.16 -6.91 -11.60
C ASP A 142 -24.03 -5.54 -12.29
N ALA A 143 -25.15 -4.93 -12.67
CA ALA A 143 -25.14 -3.62 -13.32
C ALA A 143 -24.66 -2.51 -12.36
N GLY A 144 -25.08 -2.57 -11.09
CA GLY A 144 -24.62 -1.65 -10.05
C GLY A 144 -23.12 -1.79 -9.78
N MET A 145 -22.62 -3.03 -9.72
CA MET A 145 -21.21 -3.34 -9.53
C MET A 145 -20.35 -2.77 -10.67
N GLN A 146 -20.77 -2.96 -11.93
CA GLN A 146 -20.04 -2.41 -13.07
C GLN A 146 -20.02 -0.88 -13.07
N LYS A 147 -21.13 -0.26 -12.66
CA LYS A 147 -21.19 1.19 -12.49
C LYS A 147 -20.22 1.68 -11.41
N ILE A 148 -20.24 1.07 -10.23
CA ILE A 148 -19.32 1.41 -9.13
C ILE A 148 -17.87 1.25 -9.57
N LYS A 149 -17.51 0.14 -10.23
CA LYS A 149 -16.15 -0.07 -10.75
C LYS A 149 -15.73 1.03 -11.73
N SER A 150 -16.63 1.43 -12.63
CA SER A 150 -16.37 2.51 -13.58
C SER A 150 -16.16 3.86 -12.89
N GLU A 151 -16.94 4.14 -11.84
CA GLU A 151 -16.78 5.36 -11.03
C GLU A 151 -15.49 5.35 -10.21
N ILE A 152 -15.07 4.20 -9.68
CA ILE A 152 -13.78 4.04 -8.99
C ILE A 152 -12.62 4.36 -9.95
N VAL A 153 -12.65 3.87 -11.19
CA VAL A 153 -11.63 4.20 -12.20
C VAL A 153 -11.59 5.71 -12.46
N ALA A 154 -12.74 6.33 -12.74
CA ALA A 154 -12.82 7.76 -13.01
C ALA A 154 -12.42 8.64 -11.80
N GLU A 155 -12.65 8.18 -10.57
CA GLU A 155 -12.18 8.87 -9.36
C GLU A 155 -10.68 8.67 -9.13
N SER A 156 -10.14 7.50 -9.44
CA SER A 156 -8.70 7.22 -9.37
C SER A 156 -7.92 8.13 -10.31
N GLU A 157 -8.38 8.27 -11.56
CA GLU A 157 -7.81 9.21 -12.53
C GLU A 157 -7.86 10.66 -12.02
N ARG A 158 -9.01 11.11 -11.52
CA ARG A 158 -9.18 12.46 -10.96
C ARG A 158 -8.27 12.70 -9.76
N TRP A 159 -8.08 11.71 -8.89
CA TRP A 159 -7.18 11.85 -7.75
C TRP A 159 -5.73 12.07 -8.21
N LEU A 160 -5.27 11.28 -9.19
CA LEU A 160 -3.91 11.33 -9.76
C LEU A 160 -3.60 12.64 -10.48
N GLU A 161 -4.60 13.31 -11.04
CA GLU A 161 -4.45 14.63 -11.66
C GLU A 161 -4.30 15.77 -10.64
N ASN A 162 -4.90 15.61 -9.46
CA ASN A 162 -5.02 16.67 -8.46
C ASN A 162 -4.00 16.57 -7.31
N HIS A 163 -3.24 15.47 -7.23
CA HIS A 163 -2.27 15.19 -6.17
C HIS A 163 -0.92 14.78 -6.75
#